data_AF-A0A482IS85-F1
#
_entry.id   AF-A0A482IS85-F1
#
_cell.length_a   1.000
_cell.length_b   1.000
_cell.length_c   1.000
_cell.angle_alpha   90.00
_cell.angle_beta   90.00
_cell.angle_gamma   90.00
#
_symmetry.space_group_name_H-M   'P 1'
#
loop_
_entity.id
_entity.type
_entity.pdbx_description
1 polymer ?
#
loop_
_entity_poly.entity_id
_entity_poly.type
_entity_poly.pdbx_seq_one_letter_code
_entity_poly.pdbx_strand_id
1 'polypeptide(L)'
;MATLDPSIPLKVQAPQSNPLQTAMQAMQFRMGNLNSQALQQGIDANNAASEAFKASTDASGNTDYNKFRSIMASGAGAYNLPAINNSILDAQQKQQALDTGKLEQAMKVQGSLRQGLGSLMQKEDLQPGDILSFMGTQLKAGAVTPQVVAAEMQSMPTDPAQLRQWVTQHYQSALQGETQMRAMFPNYQKVNTGPSTIAVNENPMAPGGVGAVGYTVKNGLSPEAASAPTQVGITPGGAPVTGTREQFVNQSNKTGGVQTALSPYESASQGKSAEYESDMNGRARAAANSSHYLNEAQDLLQGIKTGGGTEKWRELAERAQAIGVPREMVDKIAGGNLGDVQALGKVLMQGAIQQMQSGFNGTGAVANVDAFLKNNPNLNTDPRGIEKMIGFISGMNGAVGKEQQAYRDFINKGGNPADFPAKWNASTTMRAFTGQIKPVKTGTYNGRKVVQYSDGSVDYQ
;
A
#
# COMPACT_ATOMS: atom_id res chain seq x y z
N MET A 1 -48.38 45.41 50.85
CA MET A 1 -48.11 44.01 51.24
C MET A 1 -49.23 43.16 50.66
N ALA A 2 -48.95 42.46 49.56
CA ALA A 2 -49.92 41.59 48.90
C ALA A 2 -49.88 40.22 49.56
N THR A 3 -50.98 39.81 50.18
CA THR A 3 -51.18 38.49 50.78
C THR A 3 -51.34 37.45 49.68
N LEU A 4 -50.38 36.52 49.60
CA LEU A 4 -50.45 35.33 48.75
C LEU A 4 -51.62 34.46 49.22
N ASP A 5 -52.53 34.14 48.30
CA ASP A 5 -53.69 33.29 48.51
C ASP A 5 -53.26 31.80 48.50
N PRO A 6 -53.31 31.09 49.64
CA PRO A 6 -52.88 29.70 49.76
C PRO A 6 -53.91 28.69 49.23
N SER A 7 -55.03 29.14 48.66
CA SER A 7 -56.11 28.27 48.17
C SER A 7 -55.98 27.84 46.70
N ILE A 8 -54.94 28.27 45.98
CA ILE A 8 -54.66 27.79 44.63
C ILE A 8 -53.74 26.56 44.73
N PRO A 9 -54.26 25.32 44.59
CA PRO A 9 -53.42 24.15 44.53
C PRO A 9 -52.56 24.25 43.27
N LEU A 10 -51.26 24.44 43.46
CA LEU A 10 -50.23 24.21 42.44
C LEU A 10 -50.36 22.74 42.02
N LYS A 11 -51.16 22.49 40.98
CA LYS A 11 -51.20 21.21 40.27
C LYS A 11 -49.87 21.06 39.53
N VAL A 12 -48.83 20.67 40.27
CA VAL A 12 -47.58 20.16 39.71
C VAL A 12 -47.94 18.84 39.04
N GLN A 13 -48.36 18.92 37.79
CA GLN A 13 -48.60 17.75 36.95
C GLN A 13 -47.23 17.09 36.77
N ALA A 14 -47.00 16.00 37.51
CA ALA A 14 -45.76 15.26 37.44
C ALA A 14 -45.50 14.94 35.95
N PRO A 15 -44.34 15.30 35.40
CA PRO A 15 -44.05 15.07 34.00
C PRO A 15 -44.25 13.57 33.74
N GLN A 16 -45.22 13.26 32.88
CA GLN A 16 -45.60 11.89 32.54
C GLN A 16 -44.49 11.34 31.64
N SER A 17 -43.36 10.97 32.26
CA SER A 17 -42.18 10.45 31.59
C SER A 17 -42.55 9.11 30.97
N ASN A 18 -42.62 9.08 29.64
CA ASN A 18 -42.92 7.86 28.91
C ASN A 18 -41.77 6.85 29.16
N PRO A 19 -42.04 5.70 29.81
CA PRO A 19 -40.99 4.73 30.19
C PRO A 19 -40.21 4.20 28.98
N LEU A 20 -40.80 4.24 27.78
CA LEU A 20 -40.12 3.89 26.54
C LEU A 20 -39.05 4.92 26.15
N GLN A 21 -39.29 6.21 26.42
CA GLN A 21 -38.32 7.27 26.17
C GLN A 21 -37.12 7.17 27.13
N THR A 22 -37.38 6.83 28.39
CA THR A 22 -36.33 6.58 29.40
C THR A 22 -35.50 5.33 29.05
N ALA A 23 -36.15 4.25 28.58
CA ALA A 23 -35.45 3.04 28.14
C ALA A 23 -34.55 3.28 26.92
N MET A 24 -35.02 4.09 25.96
CA MET A 24 -34.24 4.45 24.77
C MET A 24 -33.03 5.34 25.11
N GLN A 25 -33.17 6.30 26.04
CA GLN A 25 -32.04 7.08 26.54
C GLN A 25 -31.02 6.20 27.30
N ALA A 26 -31.49 5.28 28.14
CA ALA A 26 -30.60 4.33 28.83
C ALA A 26 -29.85 3.41 27.85
N MET A 27 -30.50 2.99 26.77
CA MET A 27 -29.86 2.20 25.70
C MET A 27 -28.81 3.04 24.94
N GLN A 28 -29.08 4.31 24.65
CA GLN A 28 -28.09 5.23 24.04
C GLN A 28 -26.87 5.45 24.95
N PHE A 29 -27.06 5.66 26.25
CA PHE A 29 -25.96 5.77 27.20
C PHE A 29 -25.15 4.48 27.31
N ARG A 30 -25.83 3.31 27.28
CA ARG A 30 -25.15 2.01 27.32
C ARG A 30 -24.34 1.74 26.05
N MET A 31 -24.87 2.09 24.88
CA MET A 31 -24.14 2.03 23.60
C MET A 31 -22.94 2.98 23.60
N GLY A 32 -23.10 4.20 24.13
CA GLY A 32 -22.00 5.15 24.29
C GLY A 32 -20.86 4.62 25.19
N ASN A 33 -21.22 4.02 26.33
CA ASN A 33 -20.23 3.44 27.25
C ASN A 33 -19.52 2.21 26.67
N LEU A 34 -20.24 1.34 25.96
CA LEU A 34 -19.63 0.19 25.27
C LEU A 34 -18.65 0.64 24.19
N ASN A 35 -19.01 1.67 23.42
CA ASN A 35 -18.13 2.22 22.39
C ASN A 35 -16.89 2.90 23.01
N SER A 36 -17.06 3.63 24.12
CA SER A 36 -15.95 4.22 24.87
C SER A 36 -15.00 3.15 25.43
N GLN A 37 -15.53 2.03 25.91
CA GLN A 37 -14.73 0.94 26.45
C GLN A 37 -13.96 0.20 25.35
N ALA A 38 -14.59 -0.04 24.19
CA ALA A 38 -13.93 -0.61 23.02
C ALA A 38 -12.83 0.32 22.47
N LEU A 39 -13.06 1.64 22.46
CA LEU A 39 -12.06 2.63 22.08
C LEU A 39 -10.86 2.62 23.02
N GLN A 40 -11.11 2.56 24.34
CA GLN A 40 -10.03 2.50 25.34
C GLN A 40 -9.19 1.22 25.16
N GLN A 41 -9.84 0.07 24.98
CA GLN A 41 -9.15 -1.19 24.68
C GLN A 41 -8.33 -1.12 23.39
N GLY A 42 -8.85 -0.44 22.35
CA GLY A 42 -8.14 -0.20 21.11
C GLY A 42 -6.89 0.66 21.30
N ILE A 43 -6.98 1.73 22.11
CA ILE A 43 -5.84 2.60 22.44
C ILE A 43 -4.77 1.81 23.21
N ASP A 44 -5.16 1.06 24.23
CA ASP A 44 -4.23 0.27 25.05
C ASP A 44 -3.55 -0.82 24.21
N ALA A 45 -4.31 -1.48 23.31
CA ALA A 45 -3.76 -2.47 22.39
C ALA A 45 -2.79 -1.85 21.37
N ASN A 46 -3.05 -0.63 20.88
CA ASN A 46 -2.15 0.10 19.98
C ASN A 46 -0.87 0.58 20.67
N ASN A 47 -0.97 1.02 21.93
CA ASN A 47 0.18 1.37 22.75
C ASN A 47 1.06 0.13 22.99
N ALA A 48 0.46 -0.98 23.40
CA ALA A 48 1.14 -2.26 23.58
C ALA A 48 1.80 -2.76 22.28
N ALA A 49 1.12 -2.62 21.13
CA ALA A 49 1.68 -2.94 19.82
C ALA A 49 2.90 -2.07 19.49
N SER A 50 2.84 -0.78 19.78
CA SER A 50 3.95 0.14 19.51
C SER A 50 5.18 -0.16 20.38
N GLU A 51 4.96 -0.48 21.66
CA GLU A 51 6.03 -0.91 22.58
C GLU A 51 6.62 -2.26 22.17
N ALA A 52 5.77 -3.23 21.81
CA ALA A 52 6.20 -4.52 21.30
C ALA A 52 7.06 -4.36 20.04
N PHE A 53 6.64 -3.51 19.11
CA PHE A 53 7.36 -3.24 17.87
C PHE A 53 8.74 -2.63 18.13
N LYS A 54 8.82 -1.62 19.02
CA LYS A 54 10.09 -1.03 19.47
C LYS A 54 10.99 -2.07 20.12
N ALA A 55 10.46 -2.88 21.04
CA ALA A 55 11.23 -3.91 21.73
C ALA A 55 11.68 -5.05 20.81
N SER A 56 10.97 -5.30 19.71
CA SER A 56 11.32 -6.29 18.70
C SER A 56 12.23 -5.77 17.60
N THR A 57 12.48 -4.46 17.51
CA THR A 57 13.32 -3.87 16.45
C THR A 57 14.72 -3.60 16.99
N ASP A 58 15.74 -4.09 16.29
CA ASP A 58 17.13 -3.85 16.65
C ASP A 58 17.61 -2.44 16.24
N ALA A 59 18.85 -2.10 16.60
CA ALA A 59 19.46 -0.81 16.24
C ALA A 59 19.69 -0.64 14.73
N SER A 60 19.66 -1.73 13.96
CA SER A 60 19.80 -1.74 12.51
C SER A 60 18.45 -1.60 11.79
N GLY A 61 17.34 -1.54 12.54
CA GLY A 61 15.99 -1.44 11.99
C GLY A 61 15.36 -2.77 11.61
N ASN A 62 15.95 -3.91 11.97
CA ASN A 62 15.36 -5.23 11.71
C ASN A 62 14.41 -5.61 12.84
N THR A 63 13.16 -5.92 12.48
CA THR A 63 12.12 -6.34 13.44
C THR A 63 12.06 -7.86 13.54
N ASP A 64 12.30 -8.40 14.74
CA ASP A 64 12.03 -9.80 15.08
C ASP A 64 10.53 -10.01 15.32
N TYR A 65 9.83 -10.42 14.27
CA TYR A 65 8.38 -10.66 14.32
C TYR A 65 7.98 -11.82 15.25
N ASN A 66 8.88 -12.75 15.57
CA ASN A 66 8.59 -13.81 16.53
C ASN A 66 8.62 -13.25 17.96
N LYS A 67 9.62 -12.40 18.27
CA LYS A 67 9.67 -11.65 19.52
C LYS A 67 8.47 -10.70 19.65
N PHE A 68 8.12 -9.98 18.58
CA PHE A 68 6.93 -9.13 18.53
C PHE A 68 5.66 -9.89 18.90
N ARG A 69 5.41 -11.04 18.25
CA ARG A 69 4.23 -11.88 18.51
C ARG A 69 4.22 -12.40 19.95
N SER A 70 5.37 -12.76 20.49
CA SER A 70 5.50 -13.22 21.88
C SER A 70 5.12 -12.12 22.88
N ILE A 71 5.64 -10.89 22.70
CA ILE A 71 5.31 -9.73 23.53
C ILE A 71 3.81 -9.41 23.40
N MET A 72 3.27 -9.40 22.18
CA MET A 72 1.86 -9.12 21.93
C MET A 72 0.92 -10.18 22.52
N ALA A 73 1.30 -11.46 22.48
CA ALA A 73 0.47 -12.55 22.99
C ALA A 73 0.34 -12.54 24.53
N SER A 74 1.26 -11.87 25.23
CA SER A 74 1.31 -11.80 26.69
C SER A 74 0.70 -10.52 27.28
N GLY A 75 0.43 -9.50 26.47
CA GLY A 75 -0.09 -8.20 26.93
C GLY A 75 -1.50 -7.85 26.46
N ALA A 76 -1.93 -6.62 26.75
CA ALA A 76 -3.19 -6.05 26.28
C ALA A 76 -3.30 -6.01 24.73
N GLY A 77 -2.16 -6.07 24.03
CA GLY A 77 -2.09 -6.19 22.58
C GLY A 77 -2.69 -7.48 22.00
N ALA A 78 -2.94 -8.50 22.83
CA ALA A 78 -3.55 -9.77 22.38
C ALA A 78 -4.90 -9.57 21.68
N TYR A 79 -5.65 -8.50 22.04
CA TYR A 79 -6.93 -8.17 21.44
C TYR A 79 -6.83 -7.83 19.94
N ASN A 80 -5.81 -7.06 19.54
CA ASN A 80 -5.59 -6.65 18.15
C ASN A 80 -4.67 -7.61 17.37
N LEU A 81 -4.21 -8.69 18.00
CA LEU A 81 -3.21 -9.60 17.45
C LEU A 81 -3.61 -10.21 16.09
N PRO A 82 -4.88 -10.58 15.82
CA PRO A 82 -5.30 -11.05 14.50
C PRO A 82 -5.11 -10.00 13.39
N ALA A 83 -5.56 -8.76 13.62
CA ALA A 83 -5.44 -7.67 12.63
C ALA A 83 -3.96 -7.29 12.40
N ILE A 84 -3.18 -7.24 13.47
CA ILE A 84 -1.74 -6.94 13.40
C ILE A 84 -0.97 -8.06 12.70
N ASN A 85 -1.32 -9.33 12.94
CA ASN A 85 -0.72 -10.46 12.23
C ASN A 85 -0.94 -10.33 10.72
N ASN A 86 -2.14 -9.96 10.27
CA ASN A 86 -2.40 -9.75 8.85
C ASN A 86 -1.52 -8.62 8.27
N SER A 87 -1.34 -7.52 9.00
CA SER A 87 -0.44 -6.44 8.56
C SER A 87 1.03 -6.86 8.52
N ILE A 88 1.48 -7.71 9.45
CA ILE A 88 2.84 -8.26 9.45
C ILE A 88 3.05 -9.19 8.26
N LEU A 89 2.05 -10.03 7.96
CA LEU A 89 2.10 -10.92 6.81
C LEU A 89 2.16 -10.13 5.50
N ASP A 90 1.37 -9.07 5.38
CA ASP A 90 1.42 -8.18 4.22
C ASP A 90 2.79 -7.49 4.08
N ALA A 91 3.35 -6.98 5.18
CA ALA A 91 4.69 -6.39 5.19
C ALA A 91 5.78 -7.40 4.80
N GLN A 92 5.73 -8.63 5.31
CA GLN A 92 6.65 -9.71 4.95
C GLN A 92 6.49 -10.12 3.47
N GLN A 93 5.27 -10.20 2.97
CA GLN A 93 5.00 -10.49 1.56
C GLN A 93 5.53 -9.38 0.65
N LYS A 94 5.37 -8.11 1.04
CA LYS A 94 5.93 -6.97 0.30
C LYS A 94 7.45 -7.00 0.29
N GLN A 95 8.09 -7.29 1.41
CA GLN A 95 9.55 -7.44 1.47
C GLN A 95 10.02 -8.57 0.55
N GLN A 96 9.35 -9.73 0.58
CA GLN A 96 9.66 -10.84 -0.32
C GLN A 96 9.45 -10.47 -1.79
N ALA A 97 8.35 -9.80 -2.13
CA ALA A 97 8.10 -9.35 -3.49
C ALA A 97 9.16 -8.36 -3.99
N LEU A 98 9.66 -7.47 -3.11
CA LEU A 98 10.76 -6.57 -3.41
C LEU A 98 12.07 -7.35 -3.65
N ASP A 99 12.37 -8.34 -2.82
CA ASP A 99 13.58 -9.14 -2.96
C ASP A 99 13.52 -10.02 -4.22
N THR A 100 12.37 -10.62 -4.53
CA THR A 100 12.11 -11.32 -5.80
C THR A 100 12.22 -10.37 -6.99
N GLY A 101 11.66 -9.16 -6.90
CA GLY A 101 11.74 -8.16 -7.97
C GLY A 101 13.18 -7.72 -8.26
N LYS A 102 13.98 -7.49 -7.21
CA LYS A 102 15.42 -7.20 -7.34
C LYS A 102 16.17 -8.35 -7.99
N LEU A 103 15.84 -9.60 -7.63
CA LEU A 103 16.43 -10.80 -8.23
C LEU A 103 16.07 -10.94 -9.70
N GLU A 104 14.79 -10.79 -10.05
CA GLU A 104 14.34 -10.83 -11.45
C GLU A 104 15.04 -9.75 -12.28
N GLN A 105 15.21 -8.56 -11.71
CA GLN A 105 15.97 -7.49 -12.33
C GLN A 105 17.44 -7.89 -12.53
N ALA A 106 18.10 -8.46 -11.51
CA ALA A 106 19.47 -8.96 -11.62
C ALA A 106 19.61 -10.06 -12.68
N MET A 107 18.65 -10.99 -12.76
CA MET A 107 18.60 -12.02 -13.80
C MET A 107 18.40 -11.42 -15.20
N LYS A 108 17.52 -10.42 -15.34
CA LYS A 108 17.32 -9.72 -16.63
C LYS A 108 18.58 -8.98 -17.06
N VAL A 109 19.23 -8.30 -16.12
CA VAL A 109 20.53 -7.63 -16.31
C VAL A 109 21.57 -8.63 -16.79
N GLN A 110 21.67 -9.79 -16.14
CA GLN A 110 22.62 -10.82 -16.54
C GLN A 110 22.29 -11.47 -17.88
N GLY A 111 21.01 -11.71 -18.17
CA GLY A 111 20.55 -12.20 -19.46
C GLY A 111 20.88 -11.24 -20.60
N SER A 112 20.68 -9.93 -20.38
CA SER A 112 21.10 -8.85 -21.26
C SER A 112 22.61 -8.85 -21.50
N LEU A 113 23.40 -8.97 -20.42
CA LEU A 113 24.86 -9.05 -20.52
C LEU A 113 25.31 -10.25 -21.35
N ARG A 114 24.76 -11.43 -21.07
CA ARG A 114 25.06 -12.65 -21.84
C ARG A 114 24.72 -12.50 -23.32
N GLN A 115 23.53 -11.98 -23.62
CA GLN A 115 23.09 -11.82 -25.00
C GLN A 115 24.00 -10.86 -25.76
N GLY A 116 24.34 -9.72 -25.17
CA GLY A 116 25.21 -8.75 -25.83
C GLY A 116 26.66 -9.23 -25.96
N LEU A 117 27.22 -9.90 -24.94
CA LEU A 117 28.53 -10.56 -25.06
C LEU A 117 28.52 -11.65 -26.13
N GLY A 118 27.44 -12.43 -26.24
CA GLY A 118 27.24 -13.40 -27.30
C GLY A 118 27.24 -12.78 -28.70
N SER A 119 26.55 -11.65 -28.87
CA SER A 119 26.57 -10.89 -30.14
C SER A 119 27.96 -10.33 -30.46
N LEU A 120 28.73 -9.91 -29.46
CA LEU A 120 30.12 -9.46 -29.65
C LEU A 120 31.03 -10.60 -30.11
N MET A 121 30.87 -11.83 -29.57
CA MET A 121 31.66 -12.99 -30.00
C MET A 121 31.41 -13.38 -31.46
N GLN A 122 30.22 -13.11 -32.00
CA GLN A 122 29.87 -13.41 -33.39
C GLN A 122 30.48 -12.43 -34.41
N LYS A 123 30.96 -11.26 -33.98
CA LYS A 123 31.66 -10.32 -34.87
C LYS A 123 33.05 -10.85 -35.19
N GLU A 124 33.42 -10.95 -36.46
CA GLU A 124 34.76 -11.41 -36.88
C GLU A 124 35.85 -10.37 -36.57
N ASP A 125 35.53 -9.09 -36.70
CA ASP A 125 36.40 -7.92 -36.60
C ASP A 125 36.24 -7.15 -35.29
N LEU A 126 35.99 -7.85 -34.18
CA LEU A 126 35.75 -7.27 -32.85
C LEU A 126 36.78 -6.19 -32.46
N GLN A 127 36.32 -4.95 -32.26
CA GLN A 127 37.13 -3.83 -31.81
C GLN A 127 36.81 -3.43 -30.36
N PRO A 128 37.73 -2.76 -29.64
CA PRO A 128 37.44 -2.19 -28.31
C PRO A 128 36.22 -1.24 -28.30
N GLY A 129 35.99 -0.52 -29.40
CA GLY A 129 34.83 0.36 -29.57
C GLY A 129 33.48 -0.36 -29.51
N ASP A 130 33.41 -1.62 -29.96
CA ASP A 130 32.19 -2.43 -29.87
C ASP A 130 31.83 -2.75 -28.42
N ILE A 131 32.84 -3.10 -27.62
CA ILE A 131 32.68 -3.39 -26.18
C ILE A 131 32.30 -2.12 -25.44
N LEU A 132 32.94 -0.97 -25.74
CA LEU A 132 32.58 0.31 -25.14
C LEU A 132 31.14 0.71 -25.46
N SER A 133 30.68 0.52 -26.71
CA SER A 133 29.29 0.79 -27.10
C SER A 133 28.31 -0.14 -26.37
N PHE A 134 28.65 -1.42 -26.25
CA PHE A 134 27.88 -2.38 -25.49
C PHE A 134 27.80 -2.00 -24.00
N MET A 135 28.94 -1.74 -23.35
CA MET A 135 29.01 -1.33 -21.94
C MET A 135 28.27 -0.02 -21.71
N GLY A 136 28.36 0.94 -22.63
CA GLY A 136 27.59 2.19 -22.58
C GLY A 136 26.07 1.95 -22.67
N THR A 137 25.64 0.93 -23.42
CA THR A 137 24.22 0.53 -23.48
C THR A 137 23.78 -0.11 -22.16
N GLN A 138 24.61 -0.99 -21.59
CA GLN A 138 24.34 -1.62 -20.29
C GLN A 138 24.33 -0.60 -19.15
N LEU A 139 25.21 0.39 -19.19
CA LEU A 139 25.27 1.48 -18.21
C LEU A 139 23.97 2.31 -18.24
N LYS A 140 23.51 2.71 -19.44
CA LYS A 140 22.24 3.42 -19.62
C LYS A 140 21.02 2.60 -19.19
N ALA A 141 21.11 1.28 -19.33
CA ALA A 141 20.07 0.36 -18.85
C ALA A 141 20.11 0.13 -17.33
N GLY A 142 21.11 0.68 -16.61
CA GLY A 142 21.33 0.41 -15.19
C GLY A 142 21.79 -1.03 -14.89
N ALA A 143 22.23 -1.76 -15.92
CA ALA A 143 22.69 -3.14 -15.82
C ALA A 143 24.10 -3.25 -15.24
N VAL A 144 24.92 -2.21 -15.42
CA VAL A 144 26.27 -2.10 -14.84
C VAL A 144 26.44 -0.72 -14.23
N THR A 145 27.26 -0.62 -13.19
CA THR A 145 27.58 0.66 -12.55
C THR A 145 28.77 1.33 -13.24
N PRO A 146 28.92 2.67 -13.15
CA PRO A 146 30.09 3.36 -13.71
C PRO A 146 31.43 2.83 -13.19
N GLN A 147 31.48 2.39 -11.92
CA GLN A 147 32.68 1.83 -11.29
C GLN A 147 33.05 0.48 -11.91
N VAL A 148 32.06 -0.38 -12.16
CA VAL A 148 32.28 -1.66 -12.85
C VAL A 148 32.77 -1.40 -14.27
N VAL A 149 32.12 -0.49 -15.02
CA VAL A 149 32.55 -0.13 -16.38
C VAL A 149 34.00 0.39 -16.38
N ALA A 150 34.36 1.26 -15.45
CA ALA A 150 35.72 1.79 -15.34
C ALA A 150 36.76 0.71 -15.02
N ALA A 151 36.43 -0.22 -14.11
CA ALA A 151 37.31 -1.34 -13.76
C ALA A 151 37.49 -2.31 -14.95
N GLU A 152 36.41 -2.62 -15.67
CA GLU A 152 36.48 -3.49 -16.85
C GLU A 152 37.23 -2.84 -18.00
N MET A 153 37.07 -1.53 -18.20
CA MET A 153 37.84 -0.79 -19.19
C MET A 153 39.35 -0.79 -18.90
N GLN A 154 39.76 -0.82 -17.63
CA GLN A 154 41.17 -0.92 -17.25
C GLN A 154 41.75 -2.31 -17.50
N SER A 155 40.93 -3.36 -17.44
CA SER A 155 41.34 -4.75 -17.68
C SER A 155 41.27 -5.14 -19.16
N MET A 156 40.61 -4.35 -20.00
CA MET A 156 40.36 -4.66 -21.41
C MET A 156 41.66 -4.59 -22.24
N PRO A 157 42.07 -5.69 -22.89
CA PRO A 157 43.26 -5.69 -23.74
C PRO A 157 43.01 -4.92 -25.05
N THR A 158 44.08 -4.41 -25.66
CA THR A 158 43.98 -3.68 -26.95
C THR A 158 44.21 -4.56 -28.17
N ASP A 159 44.82 -5.73 -28.01
CA ASP A 159 45.07 -6.70 -29.08
C ASP A 159 43.78 -7.47 -29.43
N PRO A 160 43.31 -7.49 -30.70
CA PRO A 160 42.05 -8.14 -31.08
C PRO A 160 41.96 -9.62 -30.70
N ALA A 161 43.07 -10.37 -30.75
CA ALA A 161 43.07 -11.78 -30.37
C ALA A 161 42.83 -11.96 -28.86
N GLN A 162 43.51 -11.17 -28.04
CA GLN A 162 43.31 -11.15 -26.59
C GLN A 162 41.93 -10.60 -26.21
N LEU A 163 41.41 -9.64 -26.96
CA LEU A 163 40.08 -9.06 -26.74
C LEU A 163 38.98 -10.10 -26.90
N ARG A 164 39.06 -10.94 -27.93
CA ARG A 164 38.12 -12.04 -28.12
C ARG A 164 38.17 -13.04 -26.97
N GLN A 165 39.37 -13.39 -26.49
CA GLN A 165 39.53 -14.25 -25.33
C GLN A 165 38.94 -13.63 -24.06
N TRP A 166 39.17 -12.32 -23.84
CA TRP A 166 38.60 -11.55 -22.74
C TRP A 166 37.07 -11.54 -22.76
N VAL A 167 36.45 -11.31 -23.92
CA VAL A 167 34.98 -11.36 -24.08
C VAL A 167 34.46 -12.78 -23.83
N THR A 168 35.16 -13.80 -24.32
CA THR A 168 34.79 -15.21 -24.09
C THR A 168 34.82 -15.56 -22.60
N GLN A 169 35.84 -15.11 -21.88
CA GLN A 169 35.94 -15.31 -20.43
C GLN A 169 34.78 -14.64 -19.69
N HIS A 170 34.46 -13.38 -20.02
CA HIS A 170 33.34 -12.66 -19.43
C HIS A 170 31.99 -13.31 -19.75
N TYR A 171 31.83 -13.82 -20.97
CA TYR A 171 30.62 -14.57 -21.36
C TYR A 171 30.46 -15.84 -20.51
N GLN A 172 31.55 -16.58 -20.27
CA GLN A 172 31.53 -17.77 -19.41
C GLN A 172 31.24 -17.41 -17.95
N SER A 173 31.83 -16.34 -17.42
CA SER A 173 31.52 -15.83 -16.08
C SER A 173 30.05 -15.40 -15.95
N ALA A 174 29.49 -14.78 -16.98
CA ALA A 174 28.07 -14.40 -17.02
C ALA A 174 27.15 -15.63 -17.00
N LEU A 175 27.51 -16.73 -17.68
CA LEU A 175 26.76 -18.00 -17.63
C LEU A 175 26.78 -18.65 -16.24
N GLN A 176 27.95 -18.65 -15.60
CA GLN A 176 28.13 -19.25 -14.28
C GLN A 176 27.37 -18.46 -13.21
N GLY A 177 27.43 -17.13 -13.28
CA GLY A 177 26.74 -16.28 -12.32
C GLY A 177 25.21 -16.46 -12.36
N GLU A 178 24.60 -16.70 -13.53
CA GLU A 178 23.14 -16.88 -13.63
C GLU A 178 22.74 -18.21 -12.97
N THR A 179 23.49 -19.26 -13.28
CA THR A 179 23.28 -20.58 -12.69
C THR A 179 23.52 -20.55 -11.18
N GLN A 180 24.57 -19.86 -10.72
CA GLN A 180 24.88 -19.71 -9.30
C GLN A 180 23.85 -18.85 -8.58
N MET A 181 23.38 -17.74 -9.17
CA MET A 181 22.31 -16.94 -8.56
C MET A 181 21.03 -17.77 -8.47
N ARG A 182 20.56 -18.36 -9.57
CA ARG A 182 19.40 -19.26 -9.52
C ARG A 182 19.57 -20.38 -8.49
N ALA A 183 20.79 -20.90 -8.32
CA ALA A 183 21.10 -21.91 -7.31
C ALA A 183 21.02 -21.36 -5.88
N MET A 184 21.51 -20.16 -5.63
CA MET A 184 21.58 -19.57 -4.28
C MET A 184 20.25 -18.97 -3.82
N PHE A 185 19.35 -18.62 -4.73
CA PHE A 185 18.10 -17.95 -4.37
C PHE A 185 16.95 -18.95 -4.10
N PRO A 186 16.25 -18.83 -2.95
CA PRO A 186 15.12 -19.68 -2.65
C PRO A 186 13.98 -19.48 -3.66
N ASN A 187 13.36 -20.58 -4.10
CA ASN A 187 12.10 -20.52 -4.85
C ASN A 187 10.95 -20.82 -3.88
N TYR A 188 10.21 -19.80 -3.45
CA TYR A 188 9.17 -19.97 -2.44
C TYR A 188 7.82 -20.34 -3.06
N GLN A 189 7.27 -21.46 -2.64
CA GLN A 189 5.87 -21.81 -2.85
C GLN A 189 5.08 -21.70 -1.54
N LYS A 190 3.89 -21.12 -1.58
CA LYS A 190 2.97 -21.13 -0.44
C LYS A 190 2.18 -22.44 -0.45
N VAL A 191 2.40 -23.28 0.57
CA VAL A 191 1.60 -24.48 0.79
C VAL A 191 0.64 -24.22 1.94
N ASN A 192 -0.65 -24.25 1.67
CA ASN A 192 -1.67 -24.23 2.72
C ASN A 192 -1.88 -25.67 3.21
N THR A 193 -1.48 -25.95 4.45
CA THR A 193 -1.65 -27.27 5.06
C THR A 193 -2.99 -27.43 5.77
N GLY A 194 -3.85 -26.41 5.76
CA GLY A 194 -5.11 -26.35 6.51
C GLY A 194 -4.99 -25.43 7.72
N PRO A 195 -4.41 -25.89 8.85
CA PRO A 195 -4.25 -25.06 10.05
C PRO A 195 -3.14 -24.02 9.89
N SER A 196 -2.35 -24.08 8.82
CA SER A 196 -1.30 -23.11 8.55
C SER A 196 -0.96 -22.94 7.08
N THR A 197 -0.48 -21.77 6.71
CA THR A 197 0.22 -21.54 5.44
C THR A 197 1.72 -21.51 5.71
N ILE A 198 2.46 -22.41 5.07
CA ILE A 198 3.93 -22.47 5.13
C ILE A 198 4.50 -21.98 3.81
N ALA A 199 5.56 -21.18 3.86
CA ALA A 199 6.41 -20.93 2.70
C ALA A 199 7.43 -22.07 2.63
N VAL A 200 7.40 -22.87 1.55
CA VAL A 200 8.41 -23.89 1.29
C VAL A 200 9.34 -23.40 0.21
N ASN A 201 10.64 -23.57 0.42
CA ASN A 201 11.62 -23.41 -0.64
C ASN A 201 11.69 -24.71 -1.43
N GLU A 202 11.49 -24.60 -2.74
CA GLU A 202 11.60 -25.72 -3.67
C GLU A 202 13.02 -25.86 -4.24
N ASN A 203 13.89 -24.86 -4.06
CA ASN A 203 15.23 -24.90 -4.59
C ASN A 203 16.19 -25.68 -3.66
N PRO A 204 16.67 -26.87 -4.07
CA PRO A 204 17.57 -27.68 -3.26
C PRO A 204 18.96 -27.06 -3.06
N MET A 205 19.37 -26.15 -3.93
CA MET A 205 20.70 -25.53 -3.87
C MET A 205 20.72 -24.23 -3.05
N ALA A 206 19.56 -23.67 -2.72
CA ALA A 206 19.51 -22.46 -1.91
C ALA A 206 19.92 -22.77 -0.46
N PRO A 207 20.54 -21.81 0.26
CA PRO A 207 20.88 -21.99 1.67
C PRO A 207 19.65 -22.41 2.49
N GLY A 208 19.72 -23.59 3.10
CA GLY A 208 18.60 -24.21 3.84
C GLY A 208 17.91 -25.38 3.11
N GLY A 209 18.25 -25.63 1.83
CA GLY A 209 17.73 -26.76 1.05
C GLY A 209 16.23 -26.68 0.75
N VAL A 210 15.67 -27.80 0.28
CA VAL A 210 14.22 -27.93 0.08
C VAL A 210 13.54 -28.08 1.45
N GLY A 211 12.57 -27.23 1.76
CA GLY A 211 11.86 -27.32 3.04
C GLY A 211 11.12 -26.05 3.44
N ALA A 212 10.43 -26.11 4.58
CA ALA A 212 9.75 -24.96 5.14
C ALA A 212 10.77 -23.89 5.57
N VAL A 213 10.66 -22.69 5.01
CA VAL A 213 11.60 -21.61 5.30
C VAL A 213 10.91 -20.55 6.13
N GLY A 214 11.37 -20.44 7.37
CA GLY A 214 11.30 -19.23 8.17
C GLY A 214 9.97 -18.93 8.86
N TYR A 215 8.82 -19.31 8.31
CA TYR A 215 7.56 -19.02 8.99
C TYR A 215 6.39 -19.94 8.60
N THR A 216 5.78 -20.50 9.64
CA THR A 216 4.45 -21.13 9.58
C THR A 216 3.44 -20.10 10.05
N VAL A 217 2.59 -19.64 9.15
CA VAL A 217 1.44 -18.82 9.52
C VAL A 217 0.36 -19.75 10.00
N LYS A 218 0.11 -19.84 11.31
CA LYS A 218 -1.08 -20.56 11.78
C LYS A 218 -2.30 -19.74 11.38
N ASN A 219 -3.15 -20.33 10.55
CA ASN A 219 -4.40 -19.74 10.08
C ASN A 219 -5.50 -19.80 11.17
N GLY A 220 -5.14 -20.13 12.42
CA GLY A 220 -6.02 -20.21 13.58
C GLY A 220 -5.27 -20.23 14.92
N LEU A 221 -6.03 -20.10 16.02
CA LEU A 221 -5.52 -20.33 17.38
C LEU A 221 -5.03 -21.78 17.51
N SER A 222 -3.94 -22.04 18.25
CA SER A 222 -3.57 -23.42 18.57
C SER A 222 -4.63 -24.08 19.46
N PRO A 223 -4.83 -25.41 19.43
CA PRO A 223 -5.82 -26.07 20.28
C PRO A 223 -5.69 -25.72 21.77
N GLU A 224 -4.47 -25.60 22.30
CA GLU A 224 -4.23 -25.16 23.68
C GLU A 224 -4.60 -23.68 23.90
N ALA A 225 -4.27 -22.78 22.96
CA ALA A 225 -4.60 -21.37 23.07
C ALA A 225 -6.09 -21.09 22.84
N ALA A 226 -6.74 -21.93 22.02
CA ALA A 226 -8.17 -21.91 21.74
C ALA A 226 -8.99 -22.30 22.97
N SER A 227 -8.54 -23.32 23.71
CA SER A 227 -9.20 -23.86 24.91
C SER A 227 -8.84 -23.14 26.21
N ALA A 228 -7.80 -22.31 26.23
CA ALA A 228 -7.40 -21.55 27.41
C ALA A 228 -8.53 -20.62 27.92
N PRO A 229 -8.96 -20.76 29.19
CA PRO A 229 -9.94 -19.87 29.81
C PRO A 229 -9.37 -18.45 29.89
N THR A 230 -10.08 -17.49 29.31
CA THR A 230 -9.73 -16.07 29.36
C THR A 230 -10.91 -15.29 29.92
N GLN A 231 -10.64 -14.41 30.87
CA GLN A 231 -11.62 -13.43 31.34
C GLN A 231 -11.61 -12.25 30.36
N VAL A 232 -12.75 -11.98 29.71
CA VAL A 232 -12.89 -10.92 28.69
C VAL A 232 -13.87 -9.84 29.09
N GLY A 233 -14.44 -9.96 30.29
CA GLY A 233 -15.29 -8.90 30.81
C GLY A 233 -15.80 -9.19 32.21
N ILE A 234 -16.74 -8.36 32.60
CA ILE A 234 -17.52 -8.43 33.82
C ILE A 234 -18.97 -8.20 33.41
N THR A 235 -19.86 -9.05 33.90
CA THR A 235 -21.31 -8.92 33.70
C THR A 235 -21.81 -7.61 34.31
N PRO A 236 -23.03 -7.14 33.97
CA PRO A 236 -23.63 -5.97 34.60
C PRO A 236 -23.75 -6.04 36.13
N GLY A 237 -23.69 -7.24 36.72
CA GLY A 237 -23.65 -7.46 38.17
C GLY A 237 -22.23 -7.53 38.76
N GLY A 238 -21.18 -7.24 37.99
CA GLY A 238 -19.78 -7.24 38.45
C GLY A 238 -19.10 -8.61 38.44
N ALA A 239 -19.79 -9.70 38.08
CA ALA A 239 -19.19 -11.03 38.04
C ALA A 239 -18.32 -11.22 36.76
N PRO A 240 -17.11 -11.79 36.85
CA PRO A 240 -16.26 -12.12 35.71
C PRO A 240 -16.98 -12.91 34.62
N VAL A 241 -16.84 -12.50 33.35
CA VAL A 241 -17.21 -13.33 32.19
C VAL A 241 -15.97 -14.07 31.73
N THR A 242 -15.93 -15.37 32.02
CA THR A 242 -14.87 -16.30 31.60
C THR A 242 -15.38 -17.20 30.47
N GLY A 243 -14.56 -17.39 29.45
CA GLY A 243 -14.82 -18.33 28.36
C GLY A 243 -13.51 -18.67 27.65
N THR A 244 -13.54 -19.62 26.73
CA THR A 244 -12.33 -19.96 25.97
C THR A 244 -12.06 -18.92 24.90
N ARG A 245 -10.80 -18.68 24.53
CA ARG A 245 -10.45 -17.75 23.43
C ARG A 245 -11.16 -18.09 22.12
N GLU A 246 -11.33 -19.38 21.84
CA GLU A 246 -12.09 -19.84 20.68
C GLU A 246 -13.58 -19.51 20.81
N GLN A 247 -14.17 -19.66 21.99
CA GLN A 247 -15.54 -19.20 22.24
C GLN A 247 -15.66 -17.71 21.94
N PHE A 248 -14.69 -16.88 22.32
CA PHE A 248 -14.75 -15.44 22.05
C PHE A 248 -14.43 -15.05 20.62
N VAL A 249 -13.52 -15.73 19.92
CA VAL A 249 -13.31 -15.49 18.49
C VAL A 249 -14.57 -15.91 17.70
N ASN A 250 -15.15 -17.06 18.05
CA ASN A 250 -16.40 -17.53 17.45
C ASN A 250 -17.61 -16.67 17.89
N GLN A 251 -17.61 -16.11 19.08
CA GLN A 251 -18.68 -15.25 19.61
C GLN A 251 -18.53 -13.81 19.11
N SER A 252 -17.32 -13.28 18.94
CA SER A 252 -17.04 -12.05 18.19
C SER A 252 -17.53 -12.16 16.75
N ASN A 253 -17.35 -13.34 16.14
CA ASN A 253 -17.89 -13.64 14.81
C ASN A 253 -19.42 -13.94 14.82
N LYS A 254 -20.04 -14.15 16.00
CA LYS A 254 -21.49 -14.48 16.15
C LYS A 254 -22.34 -13.40 16.82
N THR A 255 -21.76 -12.41 17.49
CA THR A 255 -22.50 -11.46 18.34
C THR A 255 -22.45 -10.05 17.76
N GLY A 256 -22.87 -9.96 16.51
CA GLY A 256 -23.54 -8.80 15.97
C GLY A 256 -25.02 -9.13 15.82
N GLY A 257 -25.78 -9.13 16.92
CA GLY A 257 -27.25 -9.18 16.89
C GLY A 257 -27.87 -10.53 16.52
N VAL A 258 -29.10 -10.74 16.98
CA VAL A 258 -29.91 -11.90 16.59
C VAL A 258 -30.26 -11.77 15.11
N GLN A 259 -29.50 -12.41 14.23
CA GLN A 259 -29.93 -12.79 12.90
C GLN A 259 -29.57 -14.26 12.68
N THR A 260 -30.58 -15.01 12.26
CA THR A 260 -30.50 -16.37 11.70
C THR A 260 -29.23 -16.58 10.89
N ALA A 261 -28.56 -17.71 11.11
CA ALA A 261 -27.31 -18.12 10.47
C ALA A 261 -27.07 -17.48 9.10
N LEU A 262 -26.04 -16.63 9.03
CA LEU A 262 -25.57 -16.07 7.78
C LEU A 262 -25.22 -17.24 6.84
N SER A 263 -25.83 -17.21 5.66
CA SER A 263 -25.61 -18.20 4.62
C SER A 263 -24.12 -18.26 4.25
N PRO A 264 -23.63 -19.35 3.64
CA PRO A 264 -22.26 -19.43 3.10
C PRO A 264 -21.89 -18.24 2.17
N TYR A 265 -22.89 -17.55 1.63
CA TYR A 265 -22.72 -16.36 0.81
C TYR A 265 -22.32 -15.12 1.63
N GLU A 266 -22.87 -14.96 2.84
CA GLU A 266 -22.62 -13.81 3.71
C GLU A 266 -21.26 -13.91 4.41
N SER A 267 -20.82 -15.11 4.75
CA SER A 267 -19.46 -15.36 5.28
C SER A 267 -18.39 -15.15 4.20
N ALA A 268 -18.65 -15.54 2.94
CA ALA A 268 -17.80 -15.19 1.80
C ALA A 268 -17.80 -13.67 1.51
N SER A 269 -18.93 -12.99 1.75
CA SER A 269 -19.05 -11.54 1.58
C SER A 269 -18.24 -10.76 2.63
N GLN A 270 -18.19 -11.26 3.87
CA GLN A 270 -17.42 -10.65 4.95
C GLN A 270 -15.91 -10.79 4.74
N GLY A 271 -15.43 -11.96 4.29
CA GLY A 271 -14.02 -12.16 3.92
C GLY A 271 -13.56 -11.18 2.83
N LYS A 272 -14.36 -11.04 1.76
CA LYS A 272 -14.11 -10.07 0.70
C LYS A 272 -14.18 -8.62 1.19
N SER A 273 -15.02 -8.33 2.19
CA SER A 273 -15.12 -6.99 2.74
C SER A 273 -13.93 -6.57 3.59
N ALA A 274 -13.36 -7.50 4.38
CA ALA A 274 -12.14 -7.27 5.15
C ALA A 274 -10.92 -7.12 4.22
N GLU A 275 -10.86 -7.91 3.15
CA GLU A 275 -9.86 -7.75 2.08
C GLU A 275 -10.00 -6.38 1.40
N TYR A 276 -11.22 -5.98 1.06
CA TYR A 276 -11.50 -4.68 0.44
C TYR A 276 -11.14 -3.50 1.35
N GLU A 277 -11.47 -3.57 2.64
CA GLU A 277 -11.11 -2.54 3.61
C GLU A 277 -9.59 -2.45 3.79
N SER A 278 -8.91 -3.60 3.89
CA SER A 278 -7.45 -3.66 4.00
C SER A 278 -6.77 -3.06 2.77
N ASP A 279 -7.22 -3.44 1.57
CA ASP A 279 -6.76 -2.89 0.30
C ASP A 279 -6.99 -1.38 0.22
N MET A 280 -8.21 -0.93 0.51
CA MET A 280 -8.58 0.49 0.51
C MET A 280 -7.72 1.30 1.51
N ASN A 281 -7.47 0.78 2.71
CA ASN A 281 -6.58 1.42 3.69
C ASN A 281 -5.11 1.41 3.25
N GLY A 282 -4.68 0.41 2.48
CA GLY A 282 -3.38 0.39 1.81
C GLY A 282 -3.27 1.48 0.74
N ARG A 283 -4.27 1.57 -0.14
CA ARG A 283 -4.38 2.62 -1.17
C ARG A 283 -4.43 4.01 -0.58
N ALA A 284 -5.20 4.23 0.48
CA ALA A 284 -5.31 5.53 1.15
C ALA A 284 -3.98 5.99 1.75
N ARG A 285 -3.19 5.08 2.34
CA ARG A 285 -1.83 5.40 2.83
C ARG A 285 -0.87 5.70 1.69
N ALA A 286 -0.90 4.92 0.61
CA ALA A 286 -0.10 5.19 -0.58
C ALA A 286 -0.46 6.54 -1.21
N ALA A 287 -1.74 6.87 -1.28
CA ALA A 287 -2.27 8.14 -1.77
C ALA A 287 -1.87 9.32 -0.89
N ALA A 288 -1.90 9.17 0.44
CA ALA A 288 -1.45 10.20 1.37
C ALA A 288 0.05 10.49 1.19
N ASN A 289 0.87 9.45 1.10
CA ASN A 289 2.31 9.59 0.85
C ASN A 289 2.57 10.22 -0.53
N SER A 290 1.86 9.77 -1.57
CA SER A 290 1.96 10.33 -2.93
C SER A 290 1.56 11.80 -2.97
N SER A 291 0.50 12.21 -2.25
CA SER A 291 0.04 13.59 -2.22
C SER A 291 1.08 14.53 -1.63
N HIS A 292 1.84 14.09 -0.63
CA HIS A 292 2.96 14.86 -0.09
C HIS A 292 4.03 15.11 -1.17
N TYR A 293 4.48 14.06 -1.86
CA TYR A 293 5.47 14.19 -2.94
C TYR A 293 4.96 15.03 -4.12
N LEU A 294 3.67 14.92 -4.46
CA LEU A 294 3.07 15.68 -5.56
C LEU A 294 2.97 17.17 -5.24
N ASN A 295 2.62 17.53 -4.00
CA ASN A 295 2.59 18.92 -3.57
C ASN A 295 3.98 19.54 -3.64
N GLU A 296 4.99 18.81 -3.16
CA GLU A 296 6.39 19.25 -3.25
C GLU A 296 6.88 19.34 -4.70
N ALA A 297 6.54 18.36 -5.54
CA ALA A 297 6.87 18.38 -6.96
C ALA A 297 6.16 19.54 -7.68
N GLN A 298 4.93 19.85 -7.33
CA GLN A 298 4.16 20.95 -7.90
C GLN A 298 4.75 22.31 -7.51
N ASP A 299 5.18 22.48 -6.25
CA ASP A 299 5.87 23.69 -5.79
C ASP A 299 7.21 23.88 -6.52
N LEU A 300 7.97 22.80 -6.70
CA LEU A 300 9.22 22.82 -7.47
C LEU A 300 8.98 23.17 -8.94
N LEU A 301 7.95 22.58 -9.57
CA LEU A 301 7.59 22.85 -10.97
C LEU A 301 7.10 24.27 -11.18
N GLN A 302 6.35 24.85 -10.23
CA GLN A 302 5.99 26.26 -10.28
C GLN A 302 7.22 27.18 -10.20
N GLY A 303 8.24 26.77 -9.43
CA GLY A 303 9.53 27.46 -9.35
C GLY A 303 10.42 27.31 -10.59
N ILE A 304 10.11 26.38 -11.50
CA ILE A 304 10.86 26.11 -12.74
C ILE A 304 10.40 26.99 -13.92
N LYS A 305 9.47 27.93 -13.70
CA LYS A 305 9.04 28.87 -14.75
C LYS A 305 10.19 29.80 -15.18
N THR A 306 10.85 29.39 -16.26
CA THR A 306 11.59 30.18 -17.26
C THR A 306 12.74 31.05 -16.74
N GLY A 307 13.94 30.48 -16.73
CA GLY A 307 15.21 31.23 -16.82
C GLY A 307 16.13 31.13 -15.60
N GLY A 308 17.24 30.41 -15.73
CA GLY A 308 18.46 30.60 -14.92
C GLY A 308 18.55 29.96 -13.52
N GLY A 309 17.52 29.27 -13.03
CA GLY A 309 17.52 28.73 -11.65
C GLY A 309 18.20 27.36 -11.46
N THR A 310 19.53 27.27 -11.52
CA THR A 310 20.30 26.04 -11.22
C THR A 310 20.09 25.50 -9.81
N GLU A 311 19.68 26.32 -8.85
CA GLU A 311 19.39 25.88 -7.47
C GLU A 311 18.10 25.04 -7.37
N LYS A 312 17.04 25.41 -8.10
CA LYS A 312 15.78 24.65 -8.10
C LYS A 312 15.89 23.32 -8.82
N TRP A 313 16.75 23.28 -9.84
CA TRP A 313 17.14 22.04 -10.51
C TRP A 313 17.91 21.09 -9.59
N ARG A 314 18.81 21.62 -8.75
CA ARG A 314 19.54 20.85 -7.75
C ARG A 314 18.61 20.30 -6.67
N GLU A 315 17.65 21.10 -6.21
CA GLU A 315 16.64 20.66 -5.24
C GLU A 315 15.74 19.55 -5.82
N LEU A 316 15.32 19.67 -7.09
CA LEU A 316 14.56 18.62 -7.77
C LEU A 316 15.38 17.35 -7.95
N ALA A 317 16.67 17.47 -8.27
CA ALA A 317 17.58 16.35 -8.41
C ALA A 317 17.78 15.61 -7.07
N GLU A 318 18.01 16.31 -5.97
CA GLU A 318 18.13 15.72 -4.63
C GLU A 318 16.88 14.94 -4.24
N ARG A 319 15.68 15.46 -4.55
CA ARG A 319 14.42 14.73 -4.29
C ARG A 319 14.22 13.55 -5.24
N ALA A 320 14.59 13.69 -6.52
CA ALA A 320 14.58 12.58 -7.46
C ALA A 320 15.50 11.44 -6.97
N GLN A 321 16.67 11.77 -6.42
CA GLN A 321 17.57 10.80 -5.80
C GLN A 321 16.92 10.10 -4.60
N ALA A 322 16.20 10.84 -3.75
CA ALA A 322 15.52 10.29 -2.58
C ALA A 322 14.43 9.25 -2.92
N ILE A 323 13.81 9.36 -4.10
CA ILE A 323 12.81 8.39 -4.59
C ILE A 323 13.42 7.32 -5.52
N GLY A 324 14.75 7.19 -5.53
CA GLY A 324 15.47 6.11 -6.22
C GLY A 324 15.69 6.33 -7.71
N VAL A 325 15.58 7.57 -8.21
CA VAL A 325 15.90 7.90 -9.59
C VAL A 325 17.40 7.67 -9.85
N PRO A 326 17.79 7.03 -10.97
CA PRO A 326 19.20 6.81 -11.32
C PRO A 326 20.04 8.10 -11.24
N ARG A 327 21.23 8.00 -10.62
CA ARG A 327 22.11 9.14 -10.33
C ARG A 327 22.52 9.94 -11.58
N GLU A 328 22.69 9.29 -12.72
CA GLU A 328 22.98 9.98 -13.99
C GLU A 328 21.87 10.95 -14.40
N MET A 329 20.61 10.59 -14.12
CA MET A 329 19.46 11.44 -14.41
C MET A 329 19.34 12.55 -13.37
N VAL A 330 19.60 12.25 -12.09
CA VAL A 330 19.73 13.23 -10.99
C VAL A 330 20.75 14.31 -11.34
N ASP A 331 21.96 13.92 -11.75
CA ASP A 331 23.04 14.85 -12.07
C ASP A 331 22.71 15.72 -13.30
N LYS A 332 21.97 15.18 -14.27
CA LYS A 332 21.48 15.92 -15.44
C LYS A 332 20.32 16.86 -15.14
N ILE A 333 19.43 16.48 -14.23
CA ILE A 333 18.37 17.35 -13.70
C ILE A 333 19.03 18.52 -12.97
N ALA A 334 20.04 18.26 -12.13
CA ALA A 334 20.80 19.30 -11.43
C ALA A 334 21.52 20.27 -12.40
N GLY A 335 21.88 19.79 -13.59
CA GLY A 335 22.48 20.57 -14.68
C GLY A 335 21.51 21.42 -15.50
N GLY A 336 20.19 21.36 -15.25
CA GLY A 336 19.19 22.20 -15.92
C GLY A 336 18.91 21.85 -17.38
N ASN A 337 19.22 20.62 -17.81
CA ASN A 337 18.95 20.18 -19.18
C ASN A 337 17.48 19.81 -19.37
N LEU A 338 16.74 20.65 -20.11
CA LEU A 338 15.30 20.50 -20.35
C LEU A 338 14.91 19.14 -20.97
N GLY A 339 15.78 18.53 -21.78
CA GLY A 339 15.55 17.21 -22.37
C GLY A 339 15.62 16.06 -21.35
N ASP A 340 16.42 16.21 -20.28
CA ASP A 340 16.57 15.19 -19.24
C ASP A 340 15.47 15.27 -18.18
N VAL A 341 14.79 16.42 -18.08
CA VAL A 341 13.55 16.57 -17.31
C VAL A 341 12.40 15.79 -17.95
N GLN A 342 12.41 15.65 -19.28
CA GLN A 342 11.47 14.76 -19.98
C GLN A 342 11.79 13.28 -19.72
N ALA A 343 13.07 12.91 -19.54
CA ALA A 343 13.47 11.57 -19.15
C ALA A 343 13.10 11.25 -17.69
N LEU A 344 13.30 12.20 -16.77
CA LEU A 344 12.79 12.13 -15.40
C LEU A 344 11.26 11.99 -15.40
N GLY A 345 10.57 12.83 -16.18
CA GLY A 345 9.12 12.77 -16.37
C GLY A 345 8.67 11.38 -16.80
N LYS A 346 9.38 10.74 -17.74
CA LYS A 346 9.13 9.35 -18.18
C LYS A 346 9.36 8.31 -17.08
N VAL A 347 10.43 8.42 -16.31
CA VAL A 347 10.76 7.43 -15.26
C VAL A 347 9.82 7.58 -14.07
N LEU A 348 9.52 8.81 -13.66
CA LEU A 348 8.48 9.09 -12.67
C LEU A 348 7.10 8.68 -13.19
N MET A 349 6.80 8.88 -14.47
CA MET A 349 5.57 8.39 -15.10
C MET A 349 5.47 6.89 -15.06
N GLN A 350 6.48 6.16 -15.52
CA GLN A 350 6.42 4.71 -15.55
C GLN A 350 6.33 4.12 -14.14
N GLY A 351 7.09 4.66 -13.17
CA GLY A 351 7.01 4.26 -11.77
C GLY A 351 5.66 4.58 -11.14
N ALA A 352 5.16 5.81 -11.30
CA ALA A 352 3.85 6.21 -10.76
C ALA A 352 2.69 5.48 -11.43
N ILE A 353 2.72 5.27 -12.74
CA ILE A 353 1.72 4.50 -13.48
C ILE A 353 1.74 3.04 -13.06
N GLN A 354 2.91 2.41 -12.91
CA GLN A 354 2.99 1.02 -12.41
C GLN A 354 2.54 0.91 -10.95
N GLN A 355 2.89 1.88 -10.12
CA GLN A 355 2.45 1.92 -8.72
C GLN A 355 0.94 2.18 -8.61
N MET A 356 0.37 2.97 -9.52
CA MET A 356 -1.07 3.13 -9.64
C MET A 356 -1.74 1.88 -10.21
N GLN A 357 -1.24 1.29 -11.29
CA GLN A 357 -1.84 0.08 -11.87
C GLN A 357 -1.81 -1.09 -10.88
N SER A 358 -0.71 -1.25 -10.13
CA SER A 358 -0.63 -2.27 -9.07
C SER A 358 -1.49 -1.91 -7.85
N GLY A 359 -1.48 -0.64 -7.41
CA GLY A 359 -2.25 -0.19 -6.27
C GLY A 359 -3.76 -0.15 -6.51
N PHE A 360 -4.22 0.00 -7.75
CA PHE A 360 -5.64 0.14 -8.09
C PHE A 360 -6.23 -1.09 -8.79
N ASN A 361 -5.46 -2.18 -8.90
CA ASN A 361 -5.89 -3.40 -9.56
C ASN A 361 -7.17 -3.94 -8.89
N GLY A 362 -8.26 -4.08 -9.66
CA GLY A 362 -9.59 -4.46 -9.13
C GLY A 362 -10.56 -3.30 -8.89
N THR A 363 -10.12 -2.05 -9.04
CA THR A 363 -11.01 -0.88 -9.07
C THR A 363 -11.17 -0.35 -10.50
N GLY A 364 -12.29 0.32 -10.78
CA GLY A 364 -12.50 1.01 -12.07
C GLY A 364 -11.44 2.07 -12.40
N ALA A 365 -10.51 2.37 -11.48
CA ALA A 365 -9.43 3.33 -11.68
C ALA A 365 -8.35 2.86 -12.67
N VAL A 366 -8.13 1.55 -12.86
CA VAL A 366 -7.20 1.06 -13.91
C VAL A 366 -7.67 1.50 -15.30
N ALA A 367 -8.97 1.38 -15.56
CA ALA A 367 -9.58 1.86 -16.80
C ALA A 367 -9.44 3.39 -16.96
N ASN A 368 -9.39 4.15 -15.85
CA ASN A 368 -9.16 5.59 -15.88
C ASN A 368 -7.71 5.94 -16.21
N VAL A 369 -6.74 5.17 -15.71
CA VAL A 369 -5.33 5.34 -16.08
C VAL A 369 -5.16 5.10 -17.58
N ASP A 370 -5.72 4.01 -18.10
CA ASP A 370 -5.65 3.71 -19.54
C ASP A 370 -6.38 4.76 -20.39
N ALA A 371 -7.57 5.20 -19.96
CA ALA A 371 -8.30 6.27 -20.65
C ALA A 371 -7.54 7.60 -20.61
N PHE A 372 -6.91 7.93 -19.49
CA PHE A 372 -6.09 9.13 -19.34
C PHE A 372 -4.88 9.09 -20.28
N LEU A 373 -4.17 7.96 -20.35
CA LEU A 373 -3.04 7.76 -21.25
C LEU A 373 -3.46 7.84 -22.72
N LYS A 374 -4.56 7.18 -23.08
CA LYS A 374 -5.11 7.20 -24.45
C LYS A 374 -5.56 8.60 -24.89
N ASN A 375 -6.14 9.38 -23.97
CA ASN A 375 -6.58 10.75 -24.23
C ASN A 375 -5.43 11.78 -24.19
N ASN A 376 -4.24 11.39 -23.71
CA ASN A 376 -3.08 12.27 -23.65
C ASN A 376 -1.82 11.56 -24.19
N PRO A 377 -1.80 11.18 -25.49
CA PRO A 377 -0.67 10.43 -26.08
C PRO A 377 0.66 11.21 -26.06
N ASN A 378 0.60 12.54 -25.91
CA ASN A 378 1.75 13.43 -25.87
C ASN A 378 2.27 13.70 -24.44
N LEU A 379 1.83 12.95 -23.42
CA LEU A 379 2.35 13.06 -22.04
C LEU A 379 3.88 12.95 -21.98
N ASN A 380 4.47 12.23 -22.92
CA ASN A 380 5.91 11.95 -23.00
C ASN A 380 6.75 13.09 -23.58
N THR A 381 6.12 14.07 -24.24
CA THR A 381 6.79 15.08 -25.07
C THR A 381 6.44 16.53 -24.70
N ASP A 382 5.33 16.75 -23.98
CA ASP A 382 4.88 18.08 -23.56
C ASP A 382 5.18 18.32 -22.07
N PRO A 383 5.93 19.37 -21.69
CA PRO A 383 6.11 19.78 -20.29
C PRO A 383 4.79 20.01 -19.54
N ARG A 384 3.72 20.43 -20.24
CA ARG A 384 2.36 20.56 -19.67
C ARG A 384 1.72 19.20 -19.36
N GLY A 385 2.26 18.12 -19.91
CA GLY A 385 1.87 16.75 -19.58
C GLY A 385 2.13 16.41 -18.12
N ILE A 386 3.21 16.94 -17.53
CA ILE A 386 3.54 16.72 -16.11
C ILE A 386 2.46 17.36 -15.21
N GLU A 387 2.05 18.60 -15.50
CA GLU A 387 0.98 19.27 -14.75
C GLU A 387 -0.36 18.50 -14.84
N LYS A 388 -0.73 18.02 -16.04
CA LYS A 388 -1.93 17.19 -16.23
C LYS A 388 -1.85 15.90 -15.45
N MET A 389 -0.68 15.27 -15.40
CA MET A 389 -0.47 14.04 -14.66
C MET A 389 -0.50 14.27 -13.15
N ILE A 390 0.15 15.31 -12.63
CA ILE A 390 0.06 15.69 -11.21
C ILE A 390 -1.41 15.95 -10.84
N GLY A 391 -2.15 16.66 -11.69
CA GLY A 391 -3.59 16.86 -11.52
C GLY A 391 -4.38 15.55 -11.52
N PHE A 392 -4.02 14.59 -12.38
CA PHE A 392 -4.63 13.27 -12.42
C PHE A 392 -4.33 12.45 -11.16
N ILE A 393 -3.07 12.35 -10.73
CA ILE A 393 -2.69 11.59 -9.53
C ILE A 393 -3.26 12.25 -8.27
N SER A 394 -3.26 13.59 -8.19
CA SER A 394 -3.91 14.33 -7.10
C SER A 394 -5.43 14.06 -7.07
N GLY A 395 -6.08 14.03 -8.24
CA GLY A 395 -7.47 13.63 -8.38
C GLY A 395 -7.72 12.19 -7.91
N MET A 396 -6.83 11.25 -8.24
CA MET A 396 -6.89 9.85 -7.76
C MET A 396 -6.74 9.78 -6.25
N ASN A 397 -5.76 10.46 -5.68
CA ASN A 397 -5.53 10.47 -4.23
C ASN A 397 -6.74 11.05 -3.49
N GLY A 398 -7.34 12.12 -4.04
CA GLY A 398 -8.58 12.68 -3.55
C GLY A 398 -9.76 11.70 -3.66
N ALA A 399 -9.87 10.96 -4.76
CA ALA A 399 -10.91 9.94 -4.94
C ALA A 399 -10.77 8.80 -3.93
N VAL A 400 -9.55 8.31 -3.66
CA VAL A 400 -9.30 7.27 -2.64
C VAL A 400 -9.61 7.76 -1.23
N GLY A 401 -9.24 9.01 -0.89
CA GLY A 401 -9.61 9.59 0.40
C GLY A 401 -11.12 9.70 0.58
N LYS A 402 -11.84 10.11 -0.47
CA LYS A 402 -13.31 10.14 -0.49
C LYS A 402 -13.92 8.75 -0.45
N GLU A 403 -13.32 7.76 -1.10
CA GLU A 403 -13.74 6.35 -1.04
C GLU A 403 -13.66 5.83 0.40
N GLN A 404 -12.54 6.08 1.08
CA GLN A 404 -12.35 5.68 2.48
C GLN A 404 -13.35 6.37 3.41
N GLN A 405 -13.59 7.67 3.24
CA GLN A 405 -14.59 8.39 4.02
C GLN A 405 -16.00 7.87 3.75
N ALA A 406 -16.36 7.67 2.47
CA ALA A 406 -17.65 7.14 2.08
C ALA A 406 -17.87 5.71 2.59
N TYR A 407 -16.82 4.89 2.62
CA TYR A 407 -16.88 3.55 3.20
C TYR A 407 -17.22 3.63 4.69
N ARG A 408 -16.49 4.45 5.46
CA ARG A 408 -16.76 4.64 6.90
C ARG A 408 -18.17 5.15 7.14
N ASP A 409 -18.62 6.16 6.38
CA ASP A 409 -19.97 6.69 6.49
C ASP A 409 -21.04 5.65 6.14
N PHE A 410 -20.75 4.81 5.15
CA PHE A 410 -21.64 3.73 4.73
C PHE A 410 -21.78 2.66 5.82
N ILE A 411 -20.67 2.24 6.43
CA ILE A 411 -20.68 1.30 7.57
C ILE A 411 -21.39 1.92 8.79
N ASN A 412 -21.10 3.18 9.12
CA ASN A 412 -21.72 3.89 10.25
C ASN A 412 -23.23 4.04 10.10
N LYS A 413 -23.75 4.04 8.86
CA LYS A 413 -25.18 4.05 8.54
C LYS A 413 -25.81 2.64 8.51
N GLY A 414 -25.06 1.61 8.90
CA GLY A 414 -25.51 0.22 8.89
C GLY A 414 -25.49 -0.43 7.50
N GLY A 415 -24.75 0.13 6.55
CA GLY A 415 -24.57 -0.47 5.23
C GLY A 415 -23.75 -1.77 5.30
N ASN A 416 -24.15 -2.78 4.53
CA ASN A 416 -23.38 -4.03 4.41
C ASN A 416 -22.08 -3.78 3.62
N PRO A 417 -20.89 -3.95 4.22
CA PRO A 417 -19.59 -3.74 3.57
C PRO A 417 -19.46 -4.33 2.15
N ALA A 418 -20.07 -5.49 1.90
CA ALA A 418 -19.99 -6.18 0.62
C ALA A 418 -20.69 -5.43 -0.54
N ASP A 419 -21.68 -4.59 -0.23
CA ASP A 419 -22.40 -3.78 -1.23
C ASP A 419 -21.67 -2.48 -1.56
N PHE A 420 -20.68 -2.10 -0.75
CA PHE A 420 -20.01 -0.81 -0.89
C PHE A 420 -19.32 -0.65 -2.25
N PRO A 421 -18.56 -1.62 -2.79
CA PRO A 421 -17.86 -1.41 -4.06
C PRO A 421 -18.83 -1.08 -5.20
N ALA A 422 -19.98 -1.74 -5.27
CA ALA A 422 -21.01 -1.46 -6.26
C ALA A 422 -21.63 -0.06 -6.07
N LYS A 423 -21.96 0.31 -4.83
CA LYS A 423 -22.50 1.64 -4.51
C LYS A 423 -21.49 2.77 -4.76
N TRP A 424 -20.22 2.55 -4.46
CA TRP A 424 -19.14 3.48 -4.72
C TRP A 424 -18.93 3.69 -6.21
N ASN A 425 -18.87 2.61 -6.99
CA ASN A 425 -18.73 2.69 -8.45
C ASN A 425 -19.93 3.39 -9.12
N ALA A 426 -21.13 3.30 -8.53
CA ALA A 426 -22.32 4.02 -9.00
C ALA A 426 -22.40 5.48 -8.49
N SER A 427 -21.57 5.88 -7.54
CA SER A 427 -21.62 7.22 -6.94
C SER A 427 -21.25 8.32 -7.93
N THR A 428 -21.87 9.50 -7.78
CA THR A 428 -21.54 10.69 -8.56
C THR A 428 -20.05 11.03 -8.48
N THR A 429 -19.42 10.87 -7.31
CA THR A 429 -17.98 11.11 -7.12
C THR A 429 -17.13 10.24 -8.04
N MET A 430 -17.38 8.92 -8.07
CA MET A 430 -16.59 7.99 -8.88
C MET A 430 -16.88 8.16 -10.37
N ARG A 431 -18.14 8.40 -10.74
CA ARG A 431 -18.55 8.66 -12.13
C ARG A 431 -17.98 9.98 -12.65
N ALA A 432 -17.87 11.01 -11.81
CA ALA A 432 -17.23 12.26 -12.16
C ALA A 432 -15.72 12.08 -12.32
N PHE A 433 -15.09 11.35 -11.39
CA PHE A 433 -13.66 11.05 -11.42
C PHE A 433 -13.25 10.24 -12.66
N THR A 434 -14.03 9.22 -13.00
CA THR A 434 -13.85 8.38 -14.21
C THR A 434 -14.17 9.11 -15.52
N GLY A 435 -14.68 10.35 -15.45
CA GLY A 435 -15.07 11.13 -16.63
C GLY A 435 -16.35 10.64 -17.31
N GLN A 436 -17.09 9.70 -16.71
CA GLN A 436 -18.40 9.25 -17.20
C GLN A 436 -19.44 10.37 -17.15
N ILE A 437 -19.29 11.30 -16.22
CA ILE A 437 -20.09 12.52 -16.13
C ILE A 437 -19.17 13.74 -16.02
N LYS A 438 -19.58 14.85 -16.64
CA LYS A 438 -18.80 16.10 -16.64
C LYS A 438 -19.50 17.16 -15.81
N PRO A 439 -18.78 17.97 -15.01
CA PRO A 439 -19.37 19.10 -14.33
C PRO A 439 -19.88 20.11 -15.38
N VAL A 440 -21.15 20.50 -15.28
CA VAL A 440 -21.82 21.44 -16.19
C VAL A 440 -22.01 22.80 -15.52
N LYS A 441 -22.34 22.81 -14.23
CA LYS A 441 -22.55 24.04 -13.46
C LYS A 441 -21.94 23.91 -12.08
N THR A 442 -21.21 24.94 -11.66
CA THR A 442 -20.72 25.08 -10.28
C THR A 442 -21.39 26.29 -9.64
N GLY A 443 -21.71 26.18 -8.37
CA GLY A 443 -22.35 27.24 -7.61
C GLY A 443 -22.18 27.05 -6.11
N THR A 444 -22.89 27.86 -5.33
CA THR A 444 -22.90 27.79 -3.87
C THR A 444 -24.34 27.70 -3.39
N TYR A 445 -24.63 26.75 -2.50
CA TYR A 445 -25.94 26.60 -1.86
C TYR A 445 -25.72 26.43 -0.36
N ASN A 446 -26.29 27.31 0.45
CA ASN A 446 -26.11 27.34 1.91
C ASN A 446 -24.64 27.31 2.34
N GLY A 447 -23.77 28.07 1.66
CA GLY A 447 -22.34 28.13 1.95
C GLY A 447 -21.53 26.90 1.53
N ARG A 448 -22.17 25.86 0.97
CA ARG A 448 -21.49 24.68 0.41
C ARG A 448 -21.34 24.80 -1.09
N LYS A 449 -20.23 24.27 -1.62
CA LYS A 449 -19.99 24.26 -3.06
C LYS A 449 -20.87 23.18 -3.68
N VAL A 450 -21.62 23.55 -4.72
CA VAL A 450 -22.51 22.64 -5.44
C VAL A 450 -21.99 22.43 -6.85
N VAL A 451 -21.90 21.18 -7.27
CA VAL A 451 -21.49 20.80 -8.63
C VAL A 451 -22.62 20.00 -9.27
N GLN A 452 -23.20 20.53 -10.34
CA GLN A 452 -24.16 19.82 -11.18
C GLN A 452 -23.41 19.16 -12.34
N TYR A 453 -23.69 17.90 -12.60
CA TYR A 453 -23.06 17.11 -13.66
C TYR A 453 -23.98 16.90 -14.87
N SER A 454 -23.41 16.39 -15.95
CA SER A 454 -24.05 16.22 -17.27
C SER A 454 -25.22 15.24 -17.29
N ASP A 455 -25.32 14.37 -16.29
CA ASP A 455 -26.45 13.46 -16.10
C ASP A 455 -27.55 14.04 -15.20
N GLY A 456 -27.42 15.30 -14.81
CA GLY A 456 -28.35 16.00 -13.91
C GLY A 456 -28.09 15.74 -12.42
N SER A 457 -27.15 14.87 -12.05
CA SER A 457 -26.79 14.65 -10.66
C SER A 457 -26.12 15.87 -10.03
N VAL A 458 -26.26 16.02 -8.72
CA VAL A 458 -25.76 17.16 -7.95
C VAL A 458 -24.92 16.64 -6.78
N ASP A 459 -23.68 17.13 -6.68
CA ASP A 459 -22.76 16.86 -5.57
C ASP A 459 -22.59 18.11 -4.70
N TYR A 460 -22.62 17.91 -3.38
CA TYR A 460 -22.44 18.95 -2.37
C TYR A 460 -21.09 18.73 -1.71
N GLN A 461 -20.10 19.57 -2.05
CA GLN A 461 -18.72 19.51 -1.56
C GLN A 461 -18.53 20.29 -0.27
#